data_AF-A0A2M8FM53-F1
#
_entry.id   AF-A0A2M8FM53-F1
#
_cell.length_a   1.000
_cell.length_b   1.000
_cell.length_c   1.000
_cell.angle_alpha   90.00
_cell.angle_beta   90.00
_cell.angle_gamma   90.00
#
_symmetry.space_group_name_H-M   'P 1'
#
loop_
_entity.id
_entity.type
_entity.pdbx_description
1 polymer ?
#
loop_
_entity_poly.entity_id
_entity_poly.type
_entity_poly.pdbx_seq_one_letter_code
_entity_poly.pdbx_strand_id
1 'polypeptide(L)'
;MKYLFIVLVLFQNYFAQSLSISLFFDKSTYLEYELCQAVIELRNISLHDVRITQPFATEAYGSGIVVELTDLNNKKIPPHNMEYADIVLTKPIILKPGNSLFTSLPFSAKFGRKRPDGPVTFTESRYPEPGKYKIHVTYTYTENDTRTTIDSKIVELEIIEPTQEDLGVYRELKNAKLNSLSVTNEQKIVNLLQFIKKYPSHIYTLGAYNEVLILAIVFPELHVNTDELCLQMYNNFPTSIMALFAVNPILKNDSKLMESVMSKLSKQGNEKKEMFKRYNEFLDNLKSLY
;
A
#
# COMPACT_ATOMS: atom_id res chain seq x y z
N MET A 1 -49.55 20.77 -42.42
CA MET A 1 -49.23 20.72 -40.98
C MET A 1 -47.85 20.09 -40.82
N LYS A 2 -46.83 20.86 -40.39
CA LYS A 2 -45.51 20.32 -40.06
C LYS A 2 -45.50 20.01 -38.56
N TYR A 3 -45.36 18.74 -38.20
CA TYR A 3 -45.20 18.33 -36.82
C TYR A 3 -43.78 18.68 -36.35
N LEU A 4 -43.69 19.53 -35.32
CA LEU A 4 -42.46 19.86 -34.63
C LEU A 4 -42.14 18.68 -33.68
N PHE A 5 -41.14 17.88 -34.04
CA PHE A 5 -40.60 16.85 -33.14
C PHE A 5 -39.61 17.54 -32.19
N ILE A 6 -40.06 17.87 -30.98
CA ILE A 6 -39.16 18.24 -29.88
C ILE A 6 -38.67 16.93 -29.26
N VAL A 7 -37.45 16.53 -29.59
CA VAL A 7 -36.75 15.49 -28.84
C VAL A 7 -36.18 16.15 -27.59
N LEU A 8 -36.91 16.05 -26.48
CA LEU A 8 -36.38 16.32 -25.15
C LEU A 8 -35.43 15.17 -24.79
N VAL A 9 -34.15 15.35 -25.10
CA VAL A 9 -33.09 14.52 -24.51
C VAL A 9 -32.96 14.97 -23.05
N LEU A 10 -33.73 14.33 -22.18
CA LEU A 10 -33.50 14.39 -20.74
C LEU A 10 -32.18 13.67 -20.48
N PHE A 11 -31.10 14.41 -20.34
CA PHE A 11 -29.91 13.88 -19.69
C PHE A 11 -30.31 13.53 -18.26
N GLN A 12 -30.59 12.25 -18.00
CA GLN A 12 -30.37 11.73 -16.67
C GLN A 12 -28.89 11.97 -16.40
N ASN A 13 -28.59 13.00 -15.59
CA ASN A 13 -27.29 13.17 -14.95
C ASN A 13 -27.08 11.96 -14.03
N TYR A 14 -26.75 10.81 -14.62
CA TYR A 14 -25.78 9.93 -14.00
C TYR A 14 -24.56 10.82 -13.85
N PHE A 15 -24.32 11.33 -12.65
CA PHE A 15 -23.05 11.97 -12.34
C PHE A 15 -21.98 10.98 -12.75
N ALA A 16 -21.34 11.22 -13.90
CA ALA A 16 -20.25 10.39 -14.36
C ALA A 16 -19.21 10.45 -13.25
N GLN A 17 -18.93 9.32 -12.64
CA GLN A 17 -18.06 9.23 -11.48
C GLN A 17 -16.71 9.85 -11.84
N SER A 18 -16.31 10.94 -11.17
CA SER A 18 -15.09 11.66 -11.53
C SER A 18 -13.82 10.92 -11.11
N LEU A 19 -13.93 10.08 -10.08
CA LEU A 19 -12.83 9.33 -9.46
C LEU A 19 -13.09 7.82 -9.48
N SER A 20 -12.04 7.03 -9.69
CA SER A 20 -12.06 5.58 -9.46
C SER A 20 -11.11 5.22 -8.33
N ILE A 21 -11.48 4.24 -7.50
CA ILE A 21 -10.59 3.66 -6.48
C ILE A 21 -10.27 2.21 -6.83
N SER A 22 -8.99 1.86 -6.76
CA SER A 22 -8.48 0.52 -7.06
C SER A 22 -7.62 0.02 -5.92
N LEU A 23 -7.64 -1.29 -5.70
CA LEU A 23 -6.88 -1.97 -4.67
C LEU A 23 -6.00 -3.03 -5.34
N PHE A 24 -4.70 -2.92 -5.12
CA PHE A 24 -3.70 -3.81 -5.69
C PHE A 24 -3.04 -4.61 -4.59
N PHE A 25 -3.12 -5.93 -4.71
CA PHE A 25 -2.38 -6.86 -3.88
C PHE A 25 -1.15 -7.35 -4.60
N ASP A 26 -0.07 -7.48 -3.85
CA ASP A 26 1.02 -8.31 -4.27
C ASP A 26 0.67 -9.78 -4.03
N LYS A 27 0.70 -10.61 -5.09
CA LYS A 27 0.44 -12.06 -5.04
C LYS A 27 1.58 -12.87 -4.41
N SER A 28 2.49 -12.23 -3.67
CA SER A 28 3.31 -12.94 -2.68
C SER A 28 2.42 -13.33 -1.50
N THR A 29 1.39 -14.13 -1.78
CA THR A 29 0.29 -14.55 -0.90
C THR A 29 0.76 -15.55 0.15
N TYR A 30 1.78 -15.16 0.89
CA TYR A 30 2.13 -15.69 2.20
C TYR A 30 2.17 -14.46 3.09
N LEU A 31 1.10 -14.27 3.85
CA LEU A 31 0.99 -13.12 4.69
C LEU A 31 2.08 -13.16 5.73
N GLU A 32 2.81 -12.06 5.79
CA GLU A 32 3.41 -11.63 7.01
C GLU A 32 2.36 -11.71 8.12
N TYR A 33 2.69 -12.38 9.21
CA TYR A 33 1.91 -12.36 10.45
C TYR A 33 1.75 -10.91 11.00
N GLU A 34 2.36 -9.90 10.35
CA GLU A 34 2.47 -8.51 10.79
C GLU A 34 2.41 -7.40 9.71
N LEU A 35 2.46 -7.65 8.39
CA LEU A 35 2.09 -6.69 7.34
C LEU A 35 1.70 -7.38 6.02
N CYS A 36 0.39 -7.53 5.78
CA CYS A 36 -0.05 -7.56 4.39
C CYS A 36 -0.09 -6.11 3.91
N GLN A 37 0.75 -5.77 2.94
CA GLN A 37 0.76 -4.46 2.29
C GLN A 37 -0.01 -4.54 0.97
N ALA A 38 -1.14 -3.84 0.92
CA ALA A 38 -1.81 -3.54 -0.35
C ALA A 38 -1.53 -2.09 -0.73
N VAL A 39 -1.68 -1.75 -2.01
CA VAL A 39 -1.68 -0.36 -2.46
C VAL A 39 -3.07 0.01 -2.92
N ILE A 40 -3.58 1.12 -2.39
CA ILE A 40 -4.82 1.73 -2.83
C ILE A 40 -4.47 2.90 -3.73
N GLU A 41 -5.07 2.90 -4.92
CA GLU A 41 -4.96 3.96 -5.92
C GLU A 41 -6.28 4.71 -6.01
N LEU A 42 -6.25 6.03 -5.87
CA LEU A 42 -7.36 6.93 -6.22
C LEU A 42 -6.99 7.68 -7.49
N ARG A 43 -7.76 7.48 -8.55
CA ARG A 43 -7.47 8.02 -9.87
C ARG A 43 -8.57 8.95 -10.36
N ASN A 44 -8.18 10.09 -10.94
CA ASN A 44 -9.10 10.94 -11.68
C ASN A 44 -9.32 10.36 -13.09
N ILE A 45 -10.55 9.91 -13.34
CA ILE A 45 -10.99 9.33 -14.63
C ILE A 45 -11.82 10.32 -15.46
N SER A 46 -12.04 11.53 -14.95
CA SER A 46 -12.72 12.60 -15.66
C SER A 46 -11.78 13.37 -16.61
N LEU A 47 -12.36 14.26 -17.41
CA LEU A 47 -11.63 15.19 -18.28
C LEU A 47 -11.29 16.52 -17.59
N HIS A 48 -11.62 16.67 -16.30
CA HIS A 48 -11.47 17.91 -15.55
C HIS A 48 -10.70 17.71 -14.25
N ASP A 49 -10.19 18.78 -13.67
CA ASP A 49 -9.56 18.74 -12.35
C ASP A 49 -10.60 18.36 -11.28
N VAL A 50 -10.26 17.41 -10.41
CA VAL A 50 -11.12 17.02 -9.29
C VAL A 50 -10.53 17.56 -7.99
N ARG A 51 -11.38 18.19 -7.18
CA ARG A 51 -11.00 18.74 -5.87
C ARG A 51 -11.27 17.69 -4.79
N ILE A 52 -10.21 17.25 -4.14
CA ILE A 52 -10.27 16.26 -3.07
C ILE A 52 -10.15 16.97 -1.73
N THR A 53 -11.22 16.93 -0.95
CA THR A 53 -11.29 17.60 0.36
C THR A 53 -11.04 16.68 1.54
N GLN A 54 -11.00 15.36 1.36
CA GLN A 54 -10.78 14.39 2.44
C GLN A 54 -9.36 13.82 2.35
N PRO A 55 -8.68 13.59 3.48
CA PRO A 55 -7.38 12.94 3.47
C PRO A 55 -7.45 11.57 2.77
N PHE A 56 -6.51 11.30 1.87
CA PHE A 56 -6.35 10.01 1.20
C PHE A 56 -5.13 9.27 1.77
N ALA A 57 -5.27 8.76 2.99
CA ALA A 57 -4.20 8.06 3.70
C ALA A 57 -4.82 7.04 4.66
N THR A 58 -4.53 5.76 4.48
CA THR A 58 -5.15 4.66 5.23
C THR A 58 -4.94 4.71 6.73
N GLU A 59 -3.86 5.33 7.19
CA GLU A 59 -3.47 5.45 8.61
C GLU A 59 -3.89 6.79 9.23
N ALA A 60 -4.35 7.74 8.41
CA ALA A 60 -4.75 9.05 8.91
C ALA A 60 -6.12 8.96 9.59
N TYR A 61 -6.18 9.48 10.81
CA TYR A 61 -7.45 9.77 11.49
C TYR A 61 -8.33 10.60 10.56
N GLY A 62 -9.57 10.18 10.38
CA GLY A 62 -10.55 10.85 9.52
C GLY A 62 -10.22 10.91 8.03
N SER A 63 -9.43 9.95 7.52
CA SER A 63 -9.35 9.73 6.08
C SER A 63 -10.72 9.38 5.50
N GLY A 64 -10.96 9.81 4.26
CA GLY A 64 -12.13 9.38 3.50
C GLY A 64 -12.13 7.89 3.17
N ILE A 65 -11.02 7.17 3.42
CA ILE A 65 -10.87 5.73 3.13
C ILE A 65 -11.46 4.90 4.26
N VAL A 66 -12.44 4.06 3.92
CA VAL A 66 -12.91 2.96 4.76
C VAL A 66 -12.52 1.66 4.10
N VAL A 67 -11.93 0.76 4.89
CA VAL A 67 -11.56 -0.58 4.46
C VAL A 67 -12.45 -1.55 5.20
N GLU A 68 -13.19 -2.36 4.45
CA GLU A 68 -14.00 -3.44 4.97
C GLU A 68 -13.32 -4.78 4.65
N LEU A 69 -13.17 -5.59 5.69
CA LEU A 69 -12.74 -6.97 5.59
C LEU A 69 -13.89 -7.90 5.93
N THR A 70 -14.18 -8.84 5.06
CA THR A 70 -15.18 -9.89 5.26
C THR A 70 -14.55 -11.27 5.13
N ASP A 71 -14.95 -12.21 5.97
CA ASP A 71 -14.60 -13.62 5.79
C ASP A 71 -15.51 -14.30 4.73
N LEU A 72 -15.27 -15.58 4.43
CA LEU A 72 -16.09 -16.36 3.50
C LEU A 72 -17.55 -16.51 3.91
N ASN A 73 -17.87 -16.35 5.19
CA ASN A 73 -19.24 -16.38 5.69
C ASN A 73 -19.91 -14.99 5.60
N ASN A 74 -19.26 -14.03 4.93
CA ASN A 74 -19.64 -12.63 4.85
C ASN A 74 -19.73 -11.94 6.22
N LYS A 75 -19.04 -12.47 7.23
CA LYS A 75 -18.93 -11.81 8.54
C LYS A 75 -17.90 -10.70 8.42
N LYS A 76 -18.31 -9.47 8.76
CA LYS A 76 -17.41 -8.31 8.82
C LYS A 76 -16.43 -8.49 9.97
N ILE A 77 -15.14 -8.31 9.67
CA ILE A 77 -14.07 -8.24 10.66
C ILE A 77 -13.89 -6.76 11.01
N PRO A 78 -14.19 -6.33 12.25
CA PRO A 78 -14.08 -4.93 12.62
C PRO A 78 -12.61 -4.48 12.57
N PRO A 79 -12.32 -3.26 12.10
CA PRO A 79 -11.00 -2.69 12.24
C PRO A 79 -10.71 -2.39 13.72
N HIS A 80 -9.45 -2.51 14.13
CA HIS A 80 -8.99 -2.13 15.44
C HIS A 80 -8.64 -0.62 15.49
N ASN A 81 -9.10 0.06 16.54
CA ASN A 81 -8.71 1.43 16.90
C ASN A 81 -8.86 2.47 15.77
N MET A 82 -9.91 2.37 14.95
CA MET A 82 -10.28 3.43 14.02
C MET A 82 -11.54 4.12 14.50
N GLU A 83 -11.36 5.26 15.14
CA GLU A 83 -12.41 6.26 15.22
C GLU A 83 -12.40 7.03 13.89
N TYR A 84 -13.55 7.07 13.22
CA TYR A 84 -13.73 7.83 11.98
C TYR A 84 -14.29 9.20 12.37
N ALA A 85 -13.45 10.23 12.40
CA ALA A 85 -13.93 11.61 12.34
C ALA A 85 -14.02 12.06 10.88
N ASP A 86 -15.02 12.86 10.54
CA ASP A 86 -15.06 13.48 9.21
C ASP A 86 -14.08 14.66 9.19
N ILE A 87 -12.86 14.43 8.69
CA ILE A 87 -11.85 15.49 8.57
C ILE A 87 -11.85 16.03 7.16
N VAL A 88 -11.95 17.36 7.07
CA VAL A 88 -11.81 18.11 5.83
C VAL A 88 -10.44 18.77 5.80
N LEU A 89 -9.70 18.56 4.72
CA LEU A 89 -8.44 19.22 4.44
C LEU A 89 -8.67 20.72 4.31
N THR A 90 -7.88 21.51 5.04
CA THR A 90 -7.90 22.99 4.94
C THR A 90 -7.47 23.48 3.55
N LYS A 91 -6.64 22.70 2.85
CA LYS A 91 -6.27 22.91 1.45
C LYS A 91 -6.63 21.65 0.65
N PRO A 92 -7.62 21.72 -0.25
CA PRO A 92 -7.99 20.58 -1.08
C PRO A 92 -6.82 20.16 -1.99
N ILE A 93 -6.69 18.86 -2.21
CA ILE A 93 -5.77 18.32 -3.21
C ILE A 93 -6.45 18.45 -4.59
N ILE A 94 -5.75 19.03 -5.56
CA ILE A 94 -6.24 19.12 -6.94
C ILE A 94 -5.67 17.95 -7.74
N LEU A 95 -6.53 16.99 -8.08
CA LEU A 95 -6.14 15.83 -8.88
C LEU A 95 -6.48 16.11 -10.35
N LYS A 96 -5.46 16.31 -11.17
CA LYS A 96 -5.59 16.56 -12.62
C LYS A 96 -6.11 15.33 -13.38
N PRO A 97 -6.71 15.48 -14.58
CA PRO A 97 -7.13 14.36 -15.42
C PRO A 97 -6.04 13.31 -15.59
N GLY A 98 -6.38 12.04 -15.32
CA GLY A 98 -5.47 10.91 -15.44
C GLY A 98 -4.50 10.70 -14.27
N ASN A 99 -4.30 11.70 -13.40
CA ASN A 99 -3.42 11.58 -12.25
C ASN A 99 -4.02 10.67 -11.17
N SER A 100 -3.12 10.15 -10.33
CA SER A 100 -3.47 9.22 -9.26
C SER A 100 -2.80 9.60 -7.94
N LEU A 101 -3.47 9.32 -6.82
CA LEU A 101 -2.91 9.30 -5.47
C LEU A 101 -2.75 7.85 -5.01
N PHE A 102 -1.72 7.58 -4.22
CA PHE A 102 -1.42 6.23 -3.72
C PHE A 102 -1.26 6.24 -2.20
N THR A 103 -1.74 5.17 -1.55
CA THR A 103 -1.51 4.91 -0.12
C THR A 103 -1.37 3.41 0.13
N SER A 104 -0.54 3.03 1.10
CA SER A 104 -0.35 1.64 1.52
C SER A 104 -1.42 1.23 2.53
N LEU A 105 -1.90 0.00 2.47
CA LEU A 105 -2.83 -0.58 3.44
C LEU A 105 -2.10 -1.63 4.28
N PRO A 106 -1.76 -1.35 5.56
CA PRO A 106 -1.20 -2.35 6.47
C PRO A 106 -2.33 -3.18 7.10
N PHE A 107 -2.51 -4.40 6.61
CA PHE A 107 -3.69 -5.21 6.94
C PHE A 107 -3.75 -5.67 8.40
N SER A 108 -2.61 -6.11 8.94
CA SER A 108 -2.38 -6.58 10.31
C SER A 108 -2.71 -5.54 11.38
N ALA A 109 -2.27 -4.30 11.19
CA ALA A 109 -2.52 -3.18 12.09
C ALA A 109 -4.02 -2.89 12.21
N LYS A 110 -4.76 -3.09 11.11
CA LYS A 110 -6.20 -2.85 11.04
C LYS A 110 -7.05 -4.02 11.51
N PHE A 111 -6.76 -5.27 11.14
CA PHE A 111 -7.69 -6.39 11.36
C PHE A 111 -7.13 -7.55 12.20
N GLY A 112 -5.91 -7.42 12.71
CA GLY A 112 -5.26 -8.51 13.44
C GLY A 112 -5.57 -8.54 14.93
N ARG A 113 -5.75 -9.73 15.50
CA ARG A 113 -5.99 -9.90 16.94
C ARG A 113 -4.70 -9.82 17.75
N LYS A 114 -4.81 -9.37 19.00
CA LYS A 114 -3.71 -9.45 19.98
C LYS A 114 -3.34 -10.93 20.20
N ARG A 115 -2.04 -11.25 20.18
CA ARG A 115 -1.56 -12.61 20.51
C ARG A 115 -1.91 -12.97 21.97
N PRO A 116 -2.40 -14.20 22.22
CA PRO A 116 -2.65 -14.69 23.58
C PRO A 116 -1.36 -14.91 24.39
N ASP A 117 -0.22 -15.10 23.73
CA ASP A 117 1.02 -15.55 24.37
C ASP A 117 2.14 -14.50 24.22
N GLY A 118 2.41 -13.73 25.28
CA GLY A 118 3.59 -12.87 25.35
C GLY A 118 3.44 -11.71 26.35
N PRO A 119 4.56 -11.24 26.94
CA PRO A 119 4.53 -10.08 27.84
C PRO A 119 4.02 -8.85 27.08
N VAL A 120 3.10 -8.13 27.74
CA VAL A 120 2.49 -6.90 27.23
C VAL A 120 3.58 -5.86 26.99
N THR A 121 3.87 -5.54 25.74
CA THR A 121 4.69 -4.38 25.33
C THR A 121 3.90 -3.58 24.29
N PHE A 122 4.16 -2.27 24.21
CA PHE A 122 3.39 -1.27 23.43
C PHE A 122 3.23 -1.58 21.93
N THR A 123 3.96 -2.54 21.40
CA THR A 123 3.82 -3.09 20.04
C THR A 123 3.18 -4.48 20.11
N GLU A 124 1.86 -4.52 20.29
CA GLU A 124 1.13 -5.79 20.21
C GLU A 124 1.15 -6.28 18.76
N SER A 125 1.93 -7.32 18.49
CA SER A 125 1.89 -8.07 17.22
C SER A 125 0.46 -8.52 16.92
N ARG A 126 -0.20 -7.86 15.97
CA ARG A 126 -1.57 -8.17 15.53
C ARG A 126 -1.53 -8.98 14.25
N TYR A 127 -2.23 -10.12 14.24
CA TYR A 127 -2.29 -10.99 13.06
C TYR A 127 -3.74 -11.34 12.69
N PRO A 128 -4.08 -11.32 11.39
CA PRO A 128 -5.35 -11.88 10.94
C PRO A 128 -5.30 -13.41 11.05
N GLU A 129 -6.44 -14.04 11.34
CA GLU A 129 -6.53 -15.50 11.35
C GLU A 129 -6.28 -16.06 9.93
N PRO A 130 -5.69 -17.26 9.80
CA PRO A 130 -5.65 -17.96 8.52
C PRO A 130 -7.06 -18.21 7.97
N GLY A 131 -7.24 -18.04 6.67
CA GLY A 131 -8.54 -18.20 6.00
C GLY A 131 -8.67 -17.35 4.75
N LYS A 132 -9.77 -17.49 4.03
CA LYS A 132 -10.06 -16.66 2.85
C LYS A 132 -10.91 -15.46 3.23
N TYR A 133 -10.61 -14.35 2.58
CA TYR A 133 -11.16 -13.06 2.89
C TYR A 133 -11.50 -12.28 1.63
N LYS A 134 -12.44 -11.35 1.77
CA LYS A 134 -12.80 -10.33 0.80
C LYS A 134 -12.43 -8.97 1.38
N ILE A 135 -11.78 -8.16 0.57
CA ILE A 135 -11.50 -6.77 0.91
C ILE A 135 -12.29 -5.88 -0.03
N HIS A 136 -12.95 -4.91 0.58
CA HIS A 136 -13.63 -3.84 -0.09
C HIS A 136 -13.12 -2.51 0.45
N VAL A 137 -12.79 -1.58 -0.44
CA VAL A 137 -12.35 -0.24 -0.05
C VAL A 137 -13.36 0.75 -0.59
N THR A 138 -13.84 1.62 0.28
CA THR A 138 -14.66 2.76 -0.11
C THR A 138 -13.90 4.04 0.16
N TYR A 139 -14.07 5.03 -0.70
CA TYR A 139 -13.56 6.37 -0.46
C TYR A 139 -14.67 7.38 -0.54
N THR A 140 -14.80 8.20 0.50
CA THR A 140 -15.80 9.27 0.56
C THR A 140 -15.11 10.62 0.48
N TYR A 141 -15.58 11.47 -0.44
CA TYR A 141 -15.06 12.82 -0.63
C TYR A 141 -16.18 13.82 -0.90
N THR A 142 -15.89 15.10 -0.69
CA THR A 142 -16.81 16.20 -1.05
C THR A 142 -16.29 16.90 -2.31
N GLU A 143 -17.12 16.96 -3.33
CA GLU A 143 -16.85 17.68 -4.58
C GLU A 143 -18.00 18.66 -4.83
N ASN A 144 -17.69 19.95 -4.94
CA ASN A 144 -18.68 21.02 -5.16
C ASN A 144 -19.87 20.92 -4.18
N ASP A 145 -19.57 20.85 -2.87
CA ASP A 145 -20.54 20.71 -1.77
C ASP A 145 -21.41 19.44 -1.79
N THR A 146 -21.10 18.49 -2.69
CA THR A 146 -21.78 17.19 -2.77
C THR A 146 -20.89 16.09 -2.22
N ARG A 147 -21.36 15.38 -1.19
CA ARG A 147 -20.68 14.21 -0.65
C ARG A 147 -20.87 13.02 -1.58
N THR A 148 -19.77 12.48 -2.08
CA THR A 148 -19.73 11.35 -3.01
C THR A 148 -18.95 10.21 -2.38
N THR A 149 -19.47 8.99 -2.49
CA THR A 149 -18.77 7.77 -2.11
C THR A 149 -18.49 6.95 -3.36
N ILE A 150 -17.29 6.40 -3.44
CA ILE A 150 -16.84 5.53 -4.51
C ILE A 150 -16.34 4.21 -3.94
N ASP A 151 -16.59 3.13 -4.68
CA ASP A 151 -16.30 1.77 -4.26
C ASP A 151 -15.19 1.16 -5.13
N SER A 152 -14.30 0.38 -4.49
CA SER A 152 -13.34 -0.45 -5.19
C SER A 152 -14.00 -1.72 -5.70
N LYS A 153 -13.35 -2.40 -6.64
CA LYS A 153 -13.64 -3.82 -6.84
C LYS A 153 -13.35 -4.58 -5.53
N ILE A 154 -14.15 -5.59 -5.26
CA ILE A 154 -13.87 -6.54 -4.17
C ILE A 154 -12.69 -7.40 -4.59
N VAL A 155 -11.68 -7.49 -3.73
CA VAL A 155 -10.53 -8.37 -3.94
C VAL A 155 -10.59 -9.54 -2.98
N GLU A 156 -10.46 -10.75 -3.51
CA GLU A 156 -10.34 -11.96 -2.71
C GLU A 156 -8.87 -12.26 -2.42
N LEU A 157 -8.60 -12.67 -1.19
CA LEU A 157 -7.28 -13.12 -0.76
C LEU A 157 -7.38 -14.33 0.18
N GLU A 158 -6.28 -15.02 0.33
CA GLU A 158 -6.15 -16.15 1.24
C GLU A 158 -5.00 -15.90 2.20
N ILE A 159 -5.28 -16.13 3.48
CA ILE A 159 -4.33 -16.07 4.56
C ILE A 159 -3.94 -17.47 4.96
N ILE A 160 -2.67 -17.78 4.75
CA ILE A 160 -2.10 -19.09 5.00
C ILE A 160 -1.44 -19.06 6.37
N GLU A 161 -1.66 -20.12 7.14
CA GLU A 161 -0.98 -20.32 8.41
C GLU A 161 0.53 -20.49 8.18
N PRO A 162 1.40 -19.80 8.94
CA PRO A 162 2.84 -19.94 8.79
C PRO A 162 3.27 -21.35 9.20
N THR A 163 4.27 -21.88 8.49
CA THR A 163 4.92 -23.14 8.87
C THR A 163 5.78 -22.96 10.13
N GLN A 164 6.22 -24.07 10.74
CA GLN A 164 7.18 -23.99 11.85
C GLN A 164 8.51 -23.36 11.44
N GLU A 165 8.91 -23.54 10.18
CA GLU A 165 10.08 -22.88 9.61
C GLU A 165 9.86 -21.36 9.54
N ASP A 166 8.73 -20.90 9.00
CA ASP A 166 8.36 -19.49 8.95
C ASP A 166 8.38 -18.85 10.36
N LEU A 167 7.82 -19.56 11.35
CA LEU A 167 7.83 -19.10 12.74
C LEU A 167 9.25 -19.02 13.32
N GLY A 168 10.14 -19.94 12.94
CA GLY A 168 11.56 -19.89 13.28
C GLY A 168 12.26 -18.66 12.70
N VAL A 169 12.09 -18.43 11.39
CA VAL A 169 12.64 -17.26 10.69
C VAL A 169 12.10 -15.95 11.26
N TYR A 170 10.80 -15.90 11.55
CA TYR A 170 10.16 -14.75 12.18
C TYR A 170 10.76 -14.43 13.57
N ARG A 171 11.00 -15.45 14.40
CA ARG A 171 11.66 -15.25 15.71
C ARG A 171 13.06 -14.69 15.56
N GLU A 172 13.82 -15.16 14.57
CA GLU A 172 15.13 -14.59 14.26
C GLU A 172 15.05 -13.13 13.80
N LEU A 173 14.09 -12.79 12.95
CA LEU A 173 13.83 -11.41 12.55
C LEU A 173 13.51 -10.56 13.78
N LYS A 174 12.61 -11.03 14.64
CA LYS A 174 12.26 -10.32 15.88
C LYS A 174 13.49 -10.13 16.76
N ASN A 175 14.34 -11.13 16.92
CA ASN A 175 15.60 -11.01 17.66
C ASN A 175 16.56 -9.99 17.02
N ALA A 176 16.62 -9.92 15.69
CA ALA A 176 17.38 -8.89 14.98
C ALA A 176 16.80 -7.47 15.20
N LYS A 177 15.47 -7.35 15.34
CA LYS A 177 14.74 -6.09 15.56
C LYS A 177 14.67 -5.62 17.01
N LEU A 178 14.72 -6.54 17.98
CA LEU A 178 14.30 -6.28 19.37
C LEU A 178 15.14 -5.18 20.03
N ASN A 179 14.47 -4.07 20.31
CA ASN A 179 14.83 -3.04 21.28
C ASN A 179 14.80 -3.65 22.69
N SER A 180 15.95 -4.11 23.16
CA SER A 180 16.30 -3.82 24.55
C SER A 180 17.05 -2.49 24.53
N LEU A 181 17.07 -1.75 25.64
CA LEU A 181 17.78 -0.48 25.86
C LEU A 181 19.32 -0.55 25.60
N SER A 182 19.79 -1.58 24.91
CA SER A 182 21.16 -2.07 24.79
C SER A 182 21.66 -2.23 23.34
N VAL A 183 20.81 -2.06 22.32
CA VAL A 183 21.23 -2.21 20.90
C VAL A 183 21.13 -0.86 20.19
N THR A 184 22.24 -0.39 19.61
CA THR A 184 22.27 0.86 18.84
C THR A 184 21.66 0.67 17.45
N ASN A 185 21.32 1.76 16.76
CA ASN A 185 20.79 1.70 15.39
C ASN A 185 21.79 1.05 14.41
N GLU A 186 23.09 1.30 14.58
CA GLU A 186 24.17 0.66 13.82
C GLU A 186 24.11 -0.87 13.98
N GLN A 187 24.06 -1.35 15.22
CA GLN A 187 24.04 -2.77 15.50
C GLN A 187 22.75 -3.43 14.98
N LYS A 188 21.63 -2.71 15.07
CA LYS A 188 20.36 -3.16 14.50
C LYS A 188 20.44 -3.33 12.98
N ILE A 189 21.05 -2.37 12.27
CA ILE A 189 21.29 -2.49 10.82
C ILE A 189 22.17 -3.70 10.53
N VAL A 190 23.26 -3.90 11.26
CA VAL A 190 24.14 -5.07 11.07
C VAL A 190 23.36 -6.37 11.24
N ASN A 191 22.54 -6.50 12.28
CA ASN A 191 21.72 -7.69 12.53
C ASN A 191 20.71 -7.93 11.41
N LEU A 192 20.05 -6.86 10.92
CA LEU A 192 19.07 -6.96 9.84
C LEU A 192 19.73 -7.31 8.49
N LEU A 193 20.91 -6.75 8.19
CA LEU A 193 21.67 -7.11 6.99
C LEU A 193 22.15 -8.57 7.03
N GLN A 194 22.57 -9.06 8.21
CA GLN A 194 22.88 -10.49 8.38
C GLN A 194 21.65 -11.38 8.19
N PHE A 195 20.50 -10.96 8.71
CA PHE A 195 19.23 -11.64 8.49
C PHE A 195 18.87 -11.71 7.01
N ILE A 196 18.97 -10.58 6.29
CA ILE A 196 18.74 -10.51 4.84
C ILE A 196 19.64 -11.49 4.09
N LYS A 197 20.93 -11.53 4.43
CA LYS A 197 21.89 -12.46 3.82
C LYS A 197 21.55 -13.93 4.10
N LYS A 198 21.04 -14.23 5.30
CA LYS A 198 20.68 -15.59 5.70
C LYS A 198 19.40 -16.08 5.01
N TYR A 199 18.44 -15.18 4.78
CA TYR A 199 17.10 -15.52 4.27
C TYR A 199 16.71 -14.70 3.03
N PRO A 200 17.53 -14.65 1.96
CA PRO A 200 17.41 -13.62 0.90
C PRO A 200 16.05 -13.59 0.18
N SER A 201 15.40 -14.74 0.02
CA SER A 201 14.11 -14.87 -0.68
C SER A 201 12.93 -15.18 0.24
N HIS A 202 13.14 -15.16 1.56
CA HIS A 202 12.07 -15.44 2.52
C HIS A 202 11.14 -14.24 2.65
N ILE A 203 9.84 -14.48 2.84
CA ILE A 203 8.80 -13.44 2.88
C ILE A 203 9.08 -12.32 3.91
N TYR A 204 9.61 -12.67 5.09
CA TYR A 204 9.97 -11.73 6.16
C TYR A 204 11.16 -10.82 5.82
N THR A 205 11.91 -11.15 4.79
CA THR A 205 13.10 -10.38 4.39
C THR A 205 12.73 -9.05 3.75
N LEU A 206 11.56 -8.95 3.12
CA LEU A 206 11.00 -7.68 2.66
C LEU A 206 10.84 -6.69 3.83
N GLY A 207 10.31 -7.13 4.96
CA GLY A 207 10.18 -6.30 6.16
C GLY A 207 11.53 -5.87 6.74
N ALA A 208 12.55 -6.74 6.67
CA ALA A 208 13.91 -6.41 7.08
C ALA A 208 14.54 -5.34 6.16
N TYR A 209 14.38 -5.46 4.84
CA TYR A 209 14.81 -4.45 3.88
C TYR A 209 14.19 -3.08 4.19
N ASN A 210 12.86 -3.04 4.35
CA ASN A 210 12.13 -1.80 4.61
C ASN A 210 12.64 -1.10 5.88
N GLU A 211 12.88 -1.86 6.95
CA GLU A 211 13.36 -1.29 8.20
C GLU A 211 14.78 -0.73 8.10
N VAL A 212 15.68 -1.41 7.39
CA VAL A 212 17.04 -0.87 7.13
C VAL A 212 16.96 0.40 6.29
N LEU A 213 16.12 0.41 5.24
CA LEU A 213 15.93 1.60 4.39
C LEU A 213 15.39 2.79 5.18
N ILE A 214 14.39 2.57 6.05
CA ILE A 214 13.86 3.62 6.94
C ILE A 214 14.94 4.15 7.86
N LEU A 215 15.70 3.26 8.52
CA LEU A 215 16.78 3.67 9.42
C LEU A 215 17.86 4.46 8.67
N ALA A 216 18.24 4.06 7.46
CA ALA A 216 19.21 4.78 6.65
C ALA A 216 18.73 6.17 6.22
N ILE A 217 17.42 6.35 5.99
CA ILE A 217 16.82 7.66 5.65
C ILE A 217 16.79 8.57 6.88
N VAL A 218 16.39 8.04 8.03
CA VAL A 218 16.25 8.82 9.28
C VAL A 218 17.62 9.15 9.88
N PHE A 219 18.60 8.25 9.73
CA PHE A 219 19.95 8.34 10.29
C PHE A 219 21.00 8.19 9.16
N PRO A 220 21.20 9.23 8.33
CA PRO A 220 22.11 9.17 7.18
C PRO A 220 23.59 8.94 7.56
N GLU A 221 23.98 9.21 8.81
CA GLU A 221 25.29 8.92 9.39
C GLU A 221 25.62 7.42 9.46
N LEU A 222 24.63 6.54 9.31
CA LEU A 222 24.83 5.08 9.32
C LEU A 222 25.46 4.55 8.03
N HIS A 223 25.68 5.41 7.02
CA HIS A 223 26.43 5.12 5.78
C HIS A 223 26.01 3.83 5.05
N VAL A 224 24.72 3.49 5.10
CA VAL A 224 24.16 2.37 4.34
C VAL A 224 24.07 2.74 2.86
N ASN A 225 24.57 1.86 1.98
CA ASN A 225 24.37 1.99 0.54
C ASN A 225 22.91 1.64 0.18
N THR A 226 22.04 2.64 0.23
CA THR A 226 20.60 2.46 -0.02
C THR A 226 20.31 2.01 -1.44
N ASP A 227 21.07 2.49 -2.43
CA ASP A 227 20.87 2.11 -3.82
C ASP A 227 21.14 0.62 -4.05
N GLU A 228 22.27 0.13 -3.52
CA GLU A 228 22.60 -1.29 -3.56
C GLU A 228 21.54 -2.14 -2.85
N LEU A 229 21.07 -1.67 -1.68
CA LEU A 229 20.07 -2.40 -0.91
C LEU A 229 18.72 -2.48 -1.63
N CYS A 230 18.27 -1.39 -2.26
CA CYS A 230 17.08 -1.36 -3.11
C CYS A 230 17.20 -2.30 -4.32
N LEU A 231 18.37 -2.36 -4.97
CA LEU A 231 18.63 -3.28 -6.08
C LEU A 231 18.63 -4.75 -5.61
N GLN A 232 19.25 -5.04 -4.47
CA GLN A 232 19.22 -6.39 -3.88
C GLN A 232 17.79 -6.81 -3.54
N MET A 233 17.01 -5.93 -2.91
CA MET A 233 15.60 -6.15 -2.61
C MET A 233 14.79 -6.46 -3.87
N TYR A 234 14.97 -5.67 -4.93
CA TYR A 234 14.33 -5.92 -6.23
C TYR A 234 14.76 -7.25 -6.85
N ASN A 235 16.04 -7.60 -6.80
CA ASN A 235 16.50 -8.86 -7.36
C ASN A 235 15.92 -10.07 -6.61
N ASN A 236 15.78 -9.99 -5.29
CA ASN A 236 15.20 -11.04 -4.47
C ASN A 236 13.67 -11.11 -4.57
N PHE A 237 13.00 -9.97 -4.76
CA PHE A 237 11.54 -9.85 -4.81
C PHE A 237 11.06 -9.01 -6.01
N PRO A 238 11.33 -9.44 -7.25
CA PRO A 238 11.16 -8.59 -8.44
C PRO A 238 9.70 -8.28 -8.78
N THR A 239 8.77 -8.98 -8.16
CA THR A 239 7.32 -8.83 -8.35
C THR A 239 6.68 -7.97 -7.28
N SER A 240 7.45 -7.64 -6.24
CA SER A 240 6.93 -6.99 -5.07
C SER A 240 6.71 -5.52 -5.28
N ILE A 241 5.52 -5.05 -4.94
CA ILE A 241 5.18 -3.63 -5.07
C ILE A 241 6.14 -2.78 -4.23
N MET A 242 6.48 -3.25 -3.03
CA MET A 242 7.43 -2.56 -2.16
C MET A 242 8.84 -2.50 -2.78
N ALA A 243 9.30 -3.60 -3.37
CA ALA A 243 10.61 -3.65 -4.03
C ALA A 243 10.65 -2.78 -5.30
N LEU A 244 9.57 -2.77 -6.08
CA LEU A 244 9.40 -1.92 -7.26
C LEU A 244 9.43 -0.44 -6.89
N PHE A 245 8.75 -0.06 -5.80
CA PHE A 245 8.76 1.32 -5.32
C PHE A 245 10.12 1.71 -4.75
N ALA A 246 10.79 0.81 -4.01
CA ALA A 246 12.11 1.05 -3.46
C ALA A 246 13.18 1.30 -4.55
N VAL A 247 13.12 0.56 -5.66
CA VAL A 247 14.08 0.72 -6.77
C VAL A 247 13.78 1.91 -7.68
N ASN A 248 12.58 2.53 -7.59
CA ASN A 248 12.17 3.62 -8.47
C ASN A 248 13.19 4.78 -8.60
N PRO A 249 13.77 5.31 -7.50
CA PRO A 249 14.72 6.43 -7.60
C PRO A 249 15.94 6.10 -8.46
N ILE A 250 16.36 4.83 -8.48
CA ILE A 250 17.51 4.33 -9.23
C ILE A 250 17.17 4.21 -10.72
N LEU A 251 15.98 3.69 -11.03
CA LEU A 251 15.53 3.48 -12.42
C LEU A 251 15.49 4.78 -13.24
N LYS A 252 15.33 5.93 -12.59
CA LYS A 252 15.34 7.24 -13.27
C LYS A 252 16.67 7.53 -13.96
N ASN A 253 17.75 6.97 -13.43
CA ASN A 253 19.11 7.19 -13.91
C ASN A 253 19.68 5.99 -14.70
N ASP A 254 18.96 4.86 -14.74
CA ASP A 254 19.38 3.64 -15.45
C ASP A 254 18.27 3.13 -16.38
N SER A 255 18.35 3.54 -17.65
CA SER A 255 17.37 3.17 -18.69
C SER A 255 17.34 1.68 -18.99
N LYS A 256 18.50 0.98 -18.90
CA LYS A 256 18.55 -0.48 -19.14
C LYS A 256 17.87 -1.24 -18.03
N LEU A 257 18.07 -0.82 -16.79
CA LEU A 257 17.37 -1.40 -15.66
C LEU A 257 15.87 -1.12 -15.75
N MET A 258 15.46 0.10 -16.12
CA MET A 258 14.05 0.45 -16.36
C MET A 258 13.41 -0.47 -17.42
N GLU A 259 14.06 -0.68 -18.56
CA GLU A 259 13.58 -1.61 -19.59
C GLU A 259 13.43 -3.05 -19.07
N SER A 260 14.39 -3.52 -18.30
CA SER A 260 14.35 -4.85 -17.66
C SER A 260 13.16 -4.98 -16.69
N VAL A 261 12.94 -3.99 -15.84
CA VAL A 261 11.79 -3.94 -14.91
C VAL A 261 10.47 -3.95 -15.69
N MET A 262 10.33 -3.07 -16.68
CA MET A 262 9.11 -2.97 -17.49
C MET A 262 8.82 -4.23 -18.31
N SER A 263 9.86 -4.90 -18.81
CA SER A 263 9.75 -6.20 -19.49
C SER A 263 9.25 -7.30 -18.55
N LYS A 264 9.81 -7.40 -17.34
CA LYS A 264 9.36 -8.37 -16.33
C LYS A 264 7.91 -8.12 -15.89
N LEU A 265 7.53 -6.86 -15.66
CA LEU A 265 6.15 -6.49 -15.32
C LEU A 265 5.17 -6.85 -16.44
N SER A 266 5.54 -6.60 -17.71
CA SER A 266 4.71 -6.95 -18.87
C SER A 266 4.40 -8.46 -18.91
N LYS A 267 5.34 -9.32 -18.51
CA LYS A 267 5.13 -10.78 -18.44
C LYS A 267 4.18 -11.22 -17.33
N GLN A 268 3.92 -10.36 -16.34
CA GLN A 268 3.09 -10.67 -15.16
C GLN A 268 1.68 -10.09 -15.23
N GLY A 269 1.38 -9.36 -16.30
CA GLY A 269 0.09 -8.73 -16.53
C GLY A 269 0.22 -7.22 -16.71
N ASN A 270 -0.52 -6.70 -17.68
CA ASN A 270 -0.50 -5.27 -18.01
C ASN A 270 -0.91 -4.38 -16.84
N GLU A 271 -1.75 -4.85 -15.91
CA GLU A 271 -2.22 -4.05 -14.78
C GLU A 271 -1.11 -3.61 -13.83
N LYS A 272 -0.19 -4.52 -13.43
CA LYS A 272 0.95 -4.18 -12.55
C LYS A 272 1.91 -3.20 -13.23
N LYS A 273 2.14 -3.38 -14.53
CA LYS A 273 2.96 -2.46 -15.35
C LYS A 273 2.36 -1.06 -15.39
N GLU A 274 1.07 -0.97 -15.70
CA GLU A 274 0.38 0.32 -15.80
C GLU A 274 0.28 1.02 -14.43
N MET A 275 0.08 0.27 -13.35
CA MET A 275 0.13 0.82 -11.98
C MET A 275 1.52 1.39 -11.66
N PHE A 276 2.59 0.64 -11.96
CA PHE A 276 3.96 1.09 -11.72
C PHE A 276 4.28 2.37 -12.52
N LYS A 277 3.84 2.44 -13.78
CA LYS A 277 3.99 3.64 -14.60
C LYS A 277 3.30 4.85 -13.98
N ARG A 278 2.04 4.70 -13.55
CA ARG A 278 1.28 5.80 -12.90
C ARG A 278 1.87 6.22 -11.56
N TYR A 279 2.41 5.29 -10.79
CA TYR A 279 3.14 5.62 -9.57
C TYR A 279 4.37 6.49 -9.86
N ASN A 280 5.13 6.16 -10.91
CA ASN A 280 6.30 6.94 -11.30
C ASN A 280 5.91 8.36 -11.74
N GLU A 281 4.84 8.50 -12.54
CA GLU A 281 4.27 9.78 -12.93
C GLU A 281 3.81 10.60 -11.71
N PHE A 282 3.19 9.95 -10.72
CA PHE A 282 2.81 10.59 -9.46
C PHE A 282 4.02 11.13 -8.69
N LEU A 283 5.09 10.34 -8.56
CA LEU A 283 6.31 10.79 -7.87
C LEU A 283 6.99 11.97 -8.58
N ASP A 284 6.98 12.00 -9.92
CA ASP A 284 7.53 13.12 -10.69
C ASP A 284 6.68 14.39 -10.48
N ASN A 285 5.36 14.24 -10.43
CA ASN A 285 4.45 15.35 -10.16
C ASN A 285 4.55 15.87 -8.71
N LEU A 286 4.78 15.00 -7.72
CA LEU A 286 4.99 15.42 -6.32
C LEU A 286 6.17 16.38 -6.17
N LYS A 287 7.26 16.16 -6.91
CA LYS A 287 8.42 17.07 -6.91
C LYS A 287 8.12 18.46 -7.47
N SER A 288 7.06 18.61 -8.26
CA SER A 288 6.62 19.91 -8.78
C SER A 288 5.73 20.69 -7.81
N LEU A 289 5.29 20.05 -6.73
CA LEU A 289 4.44 20.63 -5.68
C LEU A 289 5.26 21.19 -4.50
N TYR A 290 6.58 20.97 -4.49
CA TYR A 290 7.55 21.49 -3.53
C TYR A 290 8.68 22.21 -4.26
#